data_AF-A0A533RY23-F1
#
_entry.id   AF-A0A533RY23-F1
#
_cell.length_a   1.000
_cell.length_b   1.000
_cell.length_c   1.000
_cell.angle_alpha   90.00
_cell.angle_beta   90.00
_cell.angle_gamma   90.00
#
_symmetry.space_group_name_H-M   'P 1'
#
loop_
_entity.id
_entity.type
_entity.pdbx_description
1 polymer ?
#
loop_
_entity_poly.entity_id
_entity_poly.type
_entity_poly.pdbx_seq_one_letter_code
_entity_poly.pdbx_strand_id
1 'polypeptide(L)'
;KPQQVEREGIRSITPQMMSEARAAGERWKLVCSARRRGGQLLEARVHPERVKPDSPLYTIGGTSSYVQFETDVLPGLGIVESNPGPETTAYGLLADLLNALRGA
;
A
#
# COMPACT_ATOMS: atom_id res chain seq x y z
N LYS A 1 8.98 -14.30 -5.29
CA LYS A 1 8.09 -15.19 -4.50
C LYS A 1 7.83 -14.55 -3.14
N PRO A 2 6.71 -14.82 -2.46
CA PRO A 2 6.38 -14.19 -1.18
C PRO A 2 7.49 -14.31 -0.11
N GLN A 3 8.25 -15.41 -0.11
CA GLN A 3 9.37 -15.63 0.83
C GLN A 3 10.58 -14.72 0.58
N GLN A 4 10.63 -14.04 -0.57
CA GLN A 4 11.71 -13.12 -0.93
C GLN A 4 11.39 -11.66 -0.55
N VAL A 5 10.23 -11.41 0.06
CA VAL A 5 9.82 -10.09 0.52
C VAL A 5 10.31 -9.88 1.94
N GLU A 6 11.06 -8.81 2.19
CA GLU A 6 11.44 -8.40 3.54
C GLU A 6 10.17 -8.00 4.31
N ARG A 7 9.95 -8.57 5.50
CA ARG A 7 8.66 -8.39 6.19
C ARG A 7 8.83 -8.21 7.69
N GLU A 8 8.41 -7.05 8.15
CA GLU A 8 8.16 -6.74 9.55
C GLU A 8 6.67 -6.40 9.75
N GLY A 9 6.05 -7.00 10.76
CA GLY A 9 4.66 -6.70 11.12
C GLY A 9 4.57 -5.57 12.17
N ILE A 10 3.35 -5.16 12.50
CA ILE A 10 3.11 -4.07 13.45
C ILE A 10 3.15 -4.47 14.94
N ARG A 11 3.53 -5.72 15.27
CA ARG A 11 3.45 -6.24 16.65
C ARG A 11 4.38 -5.54 17.63
N SER A 12 5.48 -4.96 17.15
CA SER A 12 6.46 -4.19 17.94
C SER A 12 6.00 -2.76 18.23
N ILE A 13 4.97 -2.25 17.54
CA ILE A 13 4.50 -0.87 17.69
C ILE A 13 3.72 -0.71 19.00
N THR A 14 4.22 0.15 19.89
CA THR A 14 3.61 0.41 21.20
C THR A 14 2.74 1.68 21.20
N PRO A 15 1.82 1.84 22.17
CA PRO A 15 1.08 3.08 22.37
C PRO A 15 1.99 4.31 22.55
N GLN A 16 3.15 4.15 23.20
CA GLN A 16 4.15 5.19 23.38
C GLN A 16 4.71 5.65 22.03
N MET A 17 5.13 4.71 21.18
CA MET A 17 5.60 5.01 19.82
C MET A 17 4.54 5.71 18.97
N MET A 18 3.26 5.37 19.15
CA MET A 18 2.15 6.05 18.47
C MET A 18 1.95 7.49 18.98
N SER A 19 2.09 7.70 20.30
CA SER A 19 2.01 9.03 20.91
C SER A 19 3.15 9.93 20.43
N GLU A 20 4.38 9.40 20.42
CA GLU A 20 5.57 10.10 19.92
C GLU A 20 5.45 10.49 18.44
N ALA A 21 4.98 9.56 17.60
CA ALA A 21 4.73 9.87 16.18
C ALA A 21 3.69 10.97 16.04
N ARG A 22 2.59 10.90 16.79
CA ARG A 22 1.54 11.93 16.77
C ARG A 22 2.05 13.29 17.24
N ALA A 23 2.88 13.33 18.29
CA ALA A 23 3.49 14.56 18.79
C ALA A 23 4.43 15.20 17.75
N ALA A 24 5.09 14.39 16.92
CA ALA A 24 5.90 14.84 15.79
C ALA A 24 5.07 15.20 14.54
N GLY A 25 3.74 15.11 14.59
CA GLY A 25 2.86 15.35 13.43
C GLY A 25 2.87 14.21 12.40
N GLU A 26 3.34 13.03 12.77
CA GLU A 26 3.49 11.86 11.91
C GLU A 26 2.50 10.75 12.29
N ARG A 27 2.36 9.74 11.42
CA ARG A 27 1.50 8.57 11.63
C ARG A 27 2.24 7.29 11.29
N TRP A 28 2.07 6.25 12.09
CA TRP A 28 2.50 4.91 11.72
C TRP A 28 1.60 4.34 10.62
N LYS A 29 2.22 3.76 9.59
CA LYS A 29 1.58 3.00 8.50
C LYS A 29 2.36 1.71 8.26
N LEU A 30 1.68 0.62 7.96
CA LEU A 30 2.33 -0.58 7.43
C LEU A 30 2.44 -0.40 5.92
N VAL A 31 3.65 -0.13 5.42
CA VAL A 31 3.86 0.25 4.01
C VAL A 31 4.44 -0.92 3.24
N CYS A 32 3.78 -1.24 2.13
CA CYS A 32 4.27 -2.16 1.12
C CYS A 32 4.97 -1.34 0.03
N SER A 33 6.20 -1.70 -0.32
CA SER A 33 6.93 -1.06 -1.43
C SER A 33 7.67 -2.09 -2.26
N ALA A 34 7.76 -1.83 -3.55
CA ALA A 34 8.51 -2.63 -4.48
C ALA A 34 9.15 -1.74 -5.55
N ARG A 35 10.40 -2.04 -5.89
CA ARG A 35 11.13 -1.35 -6.96
C ARG A 35 11.62 -2.37 -7.97
N ARG A 36 11.43 -2.08 -9.25
CA ARG A 36 11.94 -2.91 -10.35
C ARG A 36 12.65 -2.08 -11.40
N ARG A 37 13.57 -2.70 -12.13
CA ARG A 37 14.20 -2.13 -13.33
C ARG A 37 14.10 -3.16 -14.44
N GLY A 38 13.30 -2.86 -15.46
CA GLY A 38 12.95 -3.84 -16.50
C GLY A 38 12.29 -5.08 -15.92
N GLY A 39 12.84 -6.26 -16.23
CA GLY A 39 12.39 -7.55 -15.69
C GLY A 39 12.94 -7.90 -14.30
N GLN A 40 13.85 -7.08 -13.74
CA GLN A 40 14.51 -7.37 -12.48
C GLN A 40 13.82 -6.67 -11.31
N LEU A 41 13.39 -7.43 -10.30
CA LEU A 41 12.96 -6.90 -9.00
C LEU A 41 14.20 -6.50 -8.19
N LEU A 42 14.27 -5.24 -7.79
CA LEU A 42 15.38 -4.68 -7.01
C LEU A 42 15.09 -4.73 -5.51
N GLU A 43 13.83 -4.47 -5.13
CA GLU A 43 13.39 -4.40 -3.73
C GLU A 43 11.92 -4.83 -3.64
N ALA A 44 11.58 -5.54 -2.57
CA ALA A 44 10.20 -5.77 -2.15
C ALA A 44 10.17 -5.90 -0.63
N ARG A 45 9.42 -5.02 0.03
CA ARG A 45 9.34 -4.97 1.49
C ARG A 45 7.96 -4.61 2.01
N VAL A 46 7.67 -5.05 3.22
CA VAL A 46 6.50 -4.67 4.02
C VAL A 46 6.98 -4.37 5.43
N HIS A 47 6.90 -3.12 5.88
CA HIS A 47 7.33 -2.76 7.24
C HIS A 47 6.60 -1.52 7.77
N PRO A 48 6.57 -1.33 9.11
CA PRO A 48 6.03 -0.12 9.71
C PRO A 48 6.91 1.10 9.35
N GLU A 49 6.30 2.15 8.81
CA GLU A 49 6.94 3.43 8.51
C GLU A 49 6.22 4.57 9.24
N ARG A 50 6.98 5.59 9.69
CA ARG A 50 6.45 6.87 10.14
C ARG A 50 6.24 7.77 8.92
N VAL A 51 4.99 8.12 8.68
CA VAL A 51 4.54 8.88 7.51
C VAL A 51 4.23 10.31 7.93
N LYS A 52 4.75 11.28 7.17
CA LYS A 52 4.57 12.72 7.36
C LYS A 52 3.33 13.25 6.62
N PRO A 53 2.80 14.44 7.00
CA PRO A 53 1.60 15.01 6.37
C PRO A 53 1.69 15.30 4.87
N ASP A 54 2.90 15.45 4.33
CA ASP A 54 3.18 15.66 2.91
C ASP A 54 3.08 14.38 2.06
N SER A 55 3.04 13.21 2.69
CA SER A 55 2.83 11.94 2.01
C SER A 55 1.33 11.65 1.81
N PRO A 56 0.90 11.19 0.61
CA PRO A 56 -0.47 10.75 0.39
C PRO A 56 -0.94 9.64 1.35
N LEU A 57 0.00 8.81 1.85
CA LEU A 57 -0.30 7.74 2.80
C LEU A 57 -0.80 8.28 4.16
N TYR A 58 -0.52 9.54 4.50
CA TYR A 58 -0.87 10.12 5.80
C TYR A 58 -2.39 10.17 6.04
N THR A 59 -3.14 10.51 5.01
CA THR A 59 -4.59 10.73 5.06
C THR A 59 -5.40 9.44 4.99
N ILE A 60 -4.81 8.36 4.47
CA ILE A 60 -5.47 7.05 4.32
C ILE A 60 -5.80 6.47 5.68
N GLY A 61 -7.05 6.12 5.94
CA GLY A 61 -7.50 5.65 7.25
C GLY A 61 -8.61 4.60 7.15
N GLY A 62 -8.92 3.98 8.29
CA GLY A 62 -9.91 2.90 8.35
C GLY A 62 -9.46 1.70 7.52
N THR A 63 -10.36 1.19 6.69
CA THR A 63 -10.09 0.09 5.75
C THR A 63 -9.67 0.58 4.36
N SER A 64 -9.57 1.90 4.17
CA SER A 64 -9.15 2.48 2.89
C SER A 64 -7.72 2.06 2.53
N SER A 65 -7.46 1.88 1.24
CA SER A 65 -6.16 1.50 0.70
C SER A 65 -5.65 2.52 -0.31
N TYR A 66 -4.33 2.56 -0.48
CA TYR A 66 -3.67 3.44 -1.45
C TYR A 66 -2.47 2.74 -2.06
N VAL A 67 -2.30 2.90 -3.37
CA VAL A 67 -1.10 2.50 -4.09
C VAL A 67 -0.60 3.67 -4.91
N GLN A 68 0.70 3.93 -4.83
CA GLN A 68 1.40 4.90 -5.64
C GLN A 68 2.33 4.19 -6.61
N PHE A 69 2.28 4.60 -7.87
CA PHE A 69 3.21 4.21 -8.92
C PHE A 69 4.15 5.37 -9.20
N GLU A 70 5.44 5.10 -9.10
CA GLU A 70 6.49 5.98 -9.59
C GLU A 70 7.02 5.39 -10.90
N THR A 71 6.92 6.18 -11.98
CA THR A 71 7.46 5.81 -13.29
C THR A 71 8.44 6.87 -13.77
N ASP A 72 9.10 6.58 -14.89
CA ASP A 72 10.01 7.51 -15.56
C ASP A 72 9.32 8.81 -16.04
N VAL A 73 8.03 8.72 -16.40
CA VAL A 73 7.23 9.85 -16.89
C VAL A 73 6.19 10.37 -15.89
N LEU A 74 5.67 9.50 -15.02
CA LEU A 74 4.70 9.86 -13.98
C LEU A 74 5.39 9.73 -12.62
N PRO A 75 5.86 10.85 -12.02
CA PRO A 75 6.62 10.81 -10.78
C PRO A 75 5.79 10.36 -9.57
N GLY A 76 4.45 10.35 -9.68
CA GLY A 76 3.57 9.86 -8.64
C GLY A 76 2.13 9.75 -9.12
N LEU A 77 1.75 8.57 -9.62
CA LEU A 77 0.36 8.23 -9.95
C LEU A 77 -0.24 7.42 -8.80
N GLY A 78 -1.25 7.96 -8.14
CA GLY A 78 -1.92 7.31 -7.02
C GLY A 78 -3.29 6.75 -7.36
N ILE A 79 -3.65 5.61 -6.78
CA ILE A 79 -5.01 5.07 -6.76
C ILE A 79 -5.43 4.95 -5.30
N VAL A 80 -6.57 5.56 -4.95
CA VAL A 80 -7.18 5.49 -3.62
C VAL A 80 -8.44 4.63 -3.70
N GLU A 81 -8.57 3.70 -2.77
CA GLU A 81 -9.79 2.95 -2.52
C GLU A 81 -10.34 3.37 -1.16
N SER A 82 -11.53 3.98 -1.15
CA SER A 82 -12.12 4.55 0.07
C SER A 82 -13.07 3.57 0.74
N ASN A 83 -12.67 3.05 1.90
CA ASN A 83 -13.46 2.15 2.77
C ASN A 83 -14.17 1.02 1.99
N PRO A 84 -13.42 0.09 1.37
CA PRO A 84 -14.00 -0.99 0.58
C PRO A 84 -14.88 -1.91 1.43
N GLY A 85 -15.88 -2.50 0.76
CA GLY A 85 -16.77 -3.51 1.31
C GLY A 85 -16.79 -4.78 0.47
N PRO A 86 -17.49 -5.84 0.90
CA PRO A 86 -17.51 -7.12 0.19
C PRO A 86 -17.89 -7.03 -1.29
N GLU A 87 -18.77 -6.09 -1.64
CA GLU A 87 -19.18 -5.84 -3.03
C GLU A 87 -18.02 -5.43 -3.92
N THR A 88 -17.10 -4.58 -3.44
CA THR A 88 -15.93 -4.15 -4.22
C THR A 88 -15.03 -5.33 -4.57
N THR A 89 -14.82 -6.25 -3.63
CA THR A 89 -14.10 -7.51 -3.88
C THR A 89 -14.84 -8.42 -4.87
N ALA A 90 -16.16 -8.53 -4.76
CA ALA A 90 -16.98 -9.33 -5.67
C ALA A 90 -16.96 -8.80 -7.12
N TYR A 91 -16.95 -7.48 -7.30
CA TYR A 91 -16.82 -6.85 -8.61
C TYR A 91 -15.49 -7.19 -9.28
N GLY A 92 -14.40 -7.31 -8.52
CA GLY A 92 -13.11 -7.77 -9.04
C GLY A 92 -13.23 -9.16 -9.69
N LEU A 93 -13.81 -10.12 -8.97
CA LEU A 93 -14.02 -11.47 -9.49
C LEU A 93 -14.95 -11.50 -10.72
N LEU A 94 -16.02 -10.72 -10.72
CA LEU A 94 -16.92 -10.62 -11.85
C LEU A 94 -16.21 -10.06 -13.09
N ALA A 95 -15.43 -9.00 -12.92
CA ALA A 95 -14.66 -8.39 -14.01
C ALA A 95 -13.67 -9.39 -14.61
N ASP A 96 -12.94 -10.13 -13.76
CA ASP A 96 -12.01 -11.17 -14.18
C ASP A 96 -12.71 -12.29 -14.97
N LEU A 97 -13.88 -12.75 -14.51
CA LEU A 97 -14.67 -13.76 -15.21
C LEU A 97 -15.12 -13.28 -16.60
N LEU A 98 -15.62 -12.05 -16.70
CA LEU A 98 -16.03 -11.47 -17.97
C LEU A 98 -14.86 -11.31 -18.94
N ASN A 99 -13.69 -10.93 -18.44
CA ASN A 99 -12.47 -10.81 -19.27
C ASN A 99 -11.98 -12.18 -19.74
N ALA A 100 -11.98 -13.20 -18.87
CA ALA A 100 -11.62 -14.56 -19.23
C ALA A 100 -12.54 -15.13 -20.33
N LEU A 101 -13.85 -14.87 -20.26
CA LEU A 101 -14.81 -15.28 -21.30
C LEU A 101 -14.61 -14.54 -22.63
N ARG A 102 -14.10 -13.31 -22.59
CA ARG A 102 -13.76 -12.52 -23.80
C ARG A 102 -12.44 -12.96 -24.45
N GLY A 103 -11.62 -13.76 -23.77
CA GLY A 103 -10.30 -14.17 -24.26
C GLY A 103 -9.25 -13.06 -24.18
N ALA A 104 -9.43 -12.11 -23.24
CA ALA A 104 -8.45 -11.07 -22.92
C ALA A 104 -7.44 -11.55 -21.87
#